data_AF-A0A2R4JUV9-F1
#
_entry.id   AF-A0A2R4JUV9-F1
#
_cell.length_a   1.000
_cell.length_b   1.000
_cell.length_c   1.000
_cell.angle_alpha   90.00
_cell.angle_beta   90.00
_cell.angle_gamma   90.00
#
_symmetry.space_group_name_H-M   'P 1'
#
loop_
_entity.id
_entity.type
_entity.pdbx_description
1 polymer ?
#
loop_
_entity_poly.entity_id
_entity_poly.type
_entity_poly.pdbx_seq_one_letter_code
_entity_poly.pdbx_strand_id
1 'polypeptide(L)'
;MTSTTPAPSELPAADRLRAQHGTALTLGEDCDLPDDLVIELDTGAHLTIGDRVCIRRGSTIQVHRGATVTIGNDVAIGEHTFISAMAGISLGDGAALSNMVDLHDHNHRVRTAANVPTGQLVPWASGFEAAPIIIEPGATLSNKVTVTGGVRIGANVLVGANAVVAHSIAPDTVAAGVPAAVRRHFDGAPVASEDRRTLTVGFFGTSIMEHLEAFNAQMTTQANLPEVGSKVTVEGWHQRGWVHRLTLSLRAAHAHIGFDIRNHGEGGATSRDIASLVEADRATTGTDYDLVFLGCGINDVWRRFQNRLSEAVDLDEYTRHITTMLEQLTGYSRQIVVISETPFGPIEDPGTVAAMNTELALYNEAARKAATAHGALFLDVWTPFTAVARHLPADDQAGGVWSDGVHLTELGDTVLLQHAERLLAEHRIVDKLLNYPLLERDSALTAYGPLFARYRPAAS
;
A
#
# COMPACT_ATOMS: atom_id res chain seq x y z
N MET A 1 -33.27 -55.89 -12.76
CA MET A 1 -33.26 -54.42 -12.60
C MET A 1 -32.04 -53.91 -13.36
N THR A 2 -32.23 -53.47 -14.60
CA THR A 2 -31.17 -52.83 -15.39
C THR A 2 -31.07 -51.39 -14.92
N SER A 3 -30.09 -51.11 -14.07
CA SER A 3 -29.71 -49.74 -13.72
C SER A 3 -29.10 -49.10 -14.96
N THR A 4 -29.90 -48.34 -15.71
CA THR A 4 -29.42 -47.46 -16.78
C THR A 4 -28.86 -46.22 -16.13
N THR A 5 -27.54 -46.11 -16.06
CA THR A 5 -26.86 -44.85 -15.75
C THR A 5 -27.31 -43.81 -16.79
N PRO A 6 -27.84 -42.64 -16.39
CA PRO A 6 -28.32 -41.64 -17.33
C PRO A 6 -27.17 -41.14 -18.23
N ALA A 7 -27.53 -40.71 -19.45
CA ALA A 7 -26.54 -40.13 -20.36
C ALA A 7 -25.99 -38.82 -19.77
N PRO A 8 -24.73 -38.44 -20.06
CA PRO A 8 -24.13 -37.22 -19.49
C PRO A 8 -24.97 -35.94 -19.70
N SER A 9 -25.74 -35.86 -20.79
CA SER A 9 -26.65 -34.74 -21.10
C SER A 9 -27.92 -34.67 -20.23
N GLU A 10 -28.23 -35.71 -19.47
CA GLU A 10 -29.44 -35.80 -18.62
C GLU A 10 -29.14 -35.50 -17.14
N LEU A 11 -27.85 -35.35 -16.78
CA LEU A 11 -27.43 -34.98 -15.43
C LEU A 11 -27.65 -33.48 -15.18
N PRO A 12 -27.95 -33.06 -13.93
CA PRO A 12 -27.89 -31.66 -13.52
C PRO A 12 -26.56 -31.01 -13.92
N ALA A 13 -26.58 -29.72 -14.28
CA ALA A 13 -25.39 -29.02 -14.77
C ALA A 13 -24.17 -29.16 -13.83
N ALA A 14 -24.40 -29.11 -12.51
CA ALA A 14 -23.38 -29.31 -11.48
C ALA A 14 -22.62 -30.65 -11.62
N ASP A 15 -23.33 -31.75 -11.82
CA ASP A 15 -22.73 -33.09 -11.93
C ASP A 15 -21.94 -33.25 -13.22
N ARG A 16 -22.42 -32.66 -14.32
CA ARG A 16 -21.69 -32.63 -15.59
C ARG A 16 -20.38 -31.89 -15.48
N LEU A 17 -20.39 -30.71 -14.84
CA LEU A 17 -19.20 -29.89 -14.64
C LEU A 17 -18.17 -30.59 -13.75
N ARG A 18 -18.61 -31.23 -12.66
CA ARG A 18 -17.75 -32.05 -11.80
C ARG A 18 -17.10 -33.19 -12.59
N ALA A 19 -17.87 -33.91 -13.41
CA ALA A 19 -17.34 -34.99 -14.25
C ALA A 19 -16.35 -34.48 -15.32
N GLN A 20 -16.59 -33.29 -15.87
CA GLN A 20 -15.73 -32.68 -16.90
C GLN A 20 -14.40 -32.18 -16.36
N HIS A 21 -14.40 -31.52 -15.19
CA HIS A 21 -13.23 -30.82 -14.67
C HIS A 21 -12.52 -31.54 -13.51
N GLY A 22 -13.13 -32.58 -12.93
CA GLY A 22 -12.53 -33.36 -11.86
C GLY A 22 -12.06 -32.48 -10.70
N THR A 23 -10.83 -32.70 -10.23
CA THR A 23 -10.24 -31.96 -9.10
C THR A 23 -9.87 -30.51 -9.40
N ALA A 24 -9.94 -30.07 -10.66
CA ALA A 24 -9.71 -28.66 -11.02
C ALA A 24 -10.92 -27.78 -10.66
N LEU A 25 -12.09 -28.38 -10.39
CA LEU A 25 -13.31 -27.70 -9.95
C LEU A 25 -13.75 -28.20 -8.58
N THR A 26 -13.90 -27.28 -7.64
CA THR A 26 -14.64 -27.50 -6.39
C THR A 26 -15.98 -26.79 -6.50
N LEU A 27 -17.08 -27.51 -6.31
CA LEU A 27 -18.44 -26.97 -6.43
C LEU A 27 -19.24 -27.34 -5.18
N GLY A 28 -19.74 -26.33 -4.48
CA GLY A 28 -20.60 -26.45 -3.30
C GLY A 28 -22.01 -26.94 -3.63
N GLU A 29 -22.88 -26.85 -2.63
CA GLU A 29 -24.26 -27.33 -2.69
C GLU A 29 -25.23 -26.24 -3.15
N ASP A 30 -26.42 -26.65 -3.60
CA ASP A 30 -27.54 -25.77 -3.95
C ASP A 30 -27.23 -24.67 -4.99
N CYS A 31 -26.34 -24.97 -5.95
CA CYS A 31 -26.00 -24.04 -7.02
C CYS A 31 -26.98 -24.10 -8.20
N ASP A 32 -27.41 -22.94 -8.68
CA ASP A 32 -28.21 -22.75 -9.90
C ASP A 32 -27.30 -22.35 -11.05
N LEU A 33 -26.95 -23.31 -11.90
CA LEU A 33 -25.99 -23.15 -13.00
C LEU A 33 -26.69 -23.42 -14.35
N PRO A 34 -26.50 -22.55 -15.36
CA PRO A 34 -27.17 -22.68 -16.63
C PRO A 34 -26.43 -23.70 -17.51
N ASP A 35 -27.17 -24.36 -18.42
CA ASP A 35 -26.60 -25.37 -19.32
C ASP A 35 -25.54 -24.80 -20.27
N ASP A 36 -25.56 -23.49 -20.53
CA ASP A 36 -24.63 -22.78 -21.42
C ASP A 36 -23.46 -22.09 -20.70
N LEU A 37 -23.26 -22.37 -19.40
CA LEU A 37 -22.09 -21.89 -18.66
C LEU A 37 -20.80 -22.47 -19.26
N VAL A 38 -19.90 -21.59 -19.70
CA VAL A 38 -18.61 -22.00 -20.23
C VAL A 38 -17.56 -21.90 -19.13
N ILE A 39 -16.89 -23.02 -18.83
CA ILE A 39 -15.76 -23.10 -17.89
C ILE A 39 -14.55 -23.63 -18.65
N GLU A 40 -13.49 -22.83 -18.68
CA GLU A 40 -12.20 -23.18 -19.28
C GLU A 40 -11.12 -23.15 -18.20
N LEU A 41 -10.55 -24.32 -17.88
CA LEU A 41 -9.51 -24.47 -16.87
C LEU A 41 -8.24 -25.02 -17.53
N ASP A 42 -7.19 -24.22 -17.52
CA ASP A 42 -5.86 -24.62 -17.99
C ASP A 42 -5.13 -25.53 -16.99
N THR A 43 -3.98 -26.07 -17.39
CA THR A 43 -3.09 -26.84 -16.52
C THR A 43 -2.76 -26.08 -15.22
N GLY A 44 -3.05 -26.72 -14.09
CA GLY A 44 -2.77 -26.16 -12.75
C GLY A 44 -3.72 -25.02 -12.34
N ALA A 45 -4.72 -24.69 -13.16
CA ALA A 45 -5.79 -23.78 -12.77
C ALA A 45 -6.72 -24.44 -11.75
N HIS A 46 -7.38 -23.63 -10.92
CA HIS A 46 -8.42 -24.10 -10.03
C HIS A 46 -9.61 -23.14 -9.98
N LEU A 47 -10.82 -23.69 -9.98
CA LEU A 47 -12.07 -22.94 -9.77
C LEU A 47 -12.77 -23.48 -8.53
N THR A 48 -13.05 -22.61 -7.59
CA THR A 48 -13.88 -22.91 -6.41
C THR A 48 -15.18 -22.12 -6.52
N ILE A 49 -16.31 -22.82 -6.41
CA ILE A 49 -17.65 -22.24 -6.31
C ILE A 49 -18.24 -22.73 -4.98
N GLY A 50 -18.60 -21.80 -4.11
CA GLY A 50 -19.20 -22.07 -2.80
C GLY A 50 -20.64 -22.57 -2.89
N ASP A 51 -21.35 -22.50 -1.76
CA ASP A 51 -22.74 -22.93 -1.66
C ASP A 51 -23.70 -21.83 -2.11
N ARG A 52 -24.88 -22.23 -2.62
CA ARG A 52 -25.99 -21.33 -2.96
C ARG A 52 -25.60 -20.25 -3.98
N VAL A 53 -24.76 -20.61 -4.93
CA VAL A 53 -24.33 -19.71 -6.02
C VAL A 53 -25.31 -19.80 -7.19
N CYS A 54 -25.76 -18.65 -7.69
CA CYS A 54 -26.59 -18.54 -8.89
C CYS A 54 -25.81 -17.86 -10.00
N ILE A 55 -25.57 -18.56 -11.11
CA ILE A 55 -24.95 -18.00 -12.31
C ILE A 55 -25.99 -17.97 -13.42
N ARG A 56 -26.09 -16.86 -14.16
CA ARG A 56 -27.04 -16.74 -15.27
C ARG A 56 -26.37 -17.01 -16.61
N ARG A 57 -27.21 -17.32 -17.59
CA ARG A 57 -26.86 -17.78 -18.93
C ARG A 57 -25.85 -16.91 -19.66
N GLY A 58 -25.15 -17.53 -20.60
CA GLY A 58 -24.19 -16.90 -21.49
C GLY A 58 -22.94 -16.35 -20.79
N SER A 59 -22.65 -16.79 -19.57
CA SER A 59 -21.48 -16.38 -18.79
C SER A 59 -20.30 -17.32 -19.03
N THR A 60 -19.09 -16.79 -18.93
CA THR A 60 -17.85 -17.53 -19.15
C THR A 60 -16.87 -17.31 -18.00
N ILE A 61 -16.25 -18.39 -17.53
CA ILE A 61 -15.16 -18.37 -16.55
C ILE A 61 -13.93 -19.02 -17.18
N GLN A 62 -12.89 -18.23 -17.41
CA GLN A 62 -11.59 -18.66 -17.91
C GLN A 62 -10.55 -18.55 -16.80
N VAL A 63 -9.95 -19.68 -16.44
CA VAL A 63 -8.88 -19.73 -15.45
C VAL A 63 -7.62 -20.25 -16.13
N HIS A 64 -6.69 -19.34 -16.39
CA HIS A 64 -5.46 -19.61 -17.11
C HIS A 64 -4.46 -20.39 -16.25
N ARG A 65 -3.43 -20.95 -16.89
CA ARG A 65 -2.45 -21.86 -16.26
C ARG A 65 -1.98 -21.36 -14.89
N GLY A 66 -2.22 -22.15 -13.86
CA GLY A 66 -1.75 -21.88 -12.50
C GLY A 66 -2.52 -20.84 -11.70
N ALA A 67 -3.54 -20.17 -12.28
CA ALA A 67 -4.36 -19.19 -11.57
C ALA A 67 -5.47 -19.86 -10.73
N THR A 68 -6.14 -19.08 -9.90
CA THR A 68 -7.31 -19.54 -9.14
C THR A 68 -8.44 -18.53 -9.25
N VAL A 69 -9.65 -19.00 -9.52
CA VAL A 69 -10.87 -18.23 -9.32
C VAL A 69 -11.63 -18.83 -8.14
N THR A 70 -12.08 -17.98 -7.22
CA THR A 70 -12.93 -18.39 -6.10
C THR A 70 -14.19 -17.54 -6.06
N ILE A 71 -15.33 -18.21 -5.95
CA ILE A 71 -16.64 -17.63 -5.76
C ILE A 71 -17.14 -18.13 -4.41
N GLY A 72 -17.37 -17.21 -3.47
CA GLY A 72 -17.87 -17.50 -2.13
C GLY A 72 -19.31 -18.02 -2.12
N ASN A 73 -19.90 -18.05 -0.94
CA ASN A 73 -21.27 -18.49 -0.73
C ASN A 73 -22.28 -17.38 -1.04
N ASP A 74 -23.51 -17.75 -1.37
CA ASP A 74 -24.63 -16.81 -1.55
C ASP A 74 -24.36 -15.74 -2.63
N VAL A 75 -23.56 -16.08 -3.64
CA VAL A 75 -23.18 -15.17 -4.73
C VAL A 75 -24.17 -15.24 -5.89
N ALA A 76 -24.53 -14.09 -6.46
CA ALA A 76 -25.33 -13.97 -7.68
C ALA A 76 -24.51 -13.36 -8.82
N ILE A 77 -24.47 -14.05 -9.97
CA ILE A 77 -23.79 -13.60 -11.19
C ILE A 77 -24.81 -13.49 -12.34
N GLY A 78 -24.97 -12.27 -12.85
CA GLY A 78 -25.90 -11.92 -13.92
C GLY A 78 -25.49 -12.44 -15.29
N GLU A 79 -26.38 -12.23 -16.27
CA GLU A 79 -26.23 -12.76 -17.64
C GLU A 79 -25.01 -12.18 -18.33
N HIS A 80 -24.36 -12.97 -19.17
CA HIS A 80 -23.25 -12.53 -20.02
C HIS A 80 -22.06 -11.95 -19.25
N THR A 81 -21.80 -12.45 -18.03
CA THR A 81 -20.63 -12.07 -17.25
C THR A 81 -19.40 -12.80 -17.76
N PHE A 82 -18.26 -12.11 -17.81
CA PHE A 82 -16.98 -12.67 -18.22
C PHE A 82 -15.97 -12.55 -17.07
N ILE A 83 -15.38 -13.67 -16.66
CA ILE A 83 -14.35 -13.73 -15.62
C ILE A 83 -13.12 -14.40 -16.22
N SER A 84 -12.00 -13.68 -16.31
CA SER A 84 -10.75 -14.19 -16.89
C SER A 84 -9.55 -13.91 -15.99
N ALA A 85 -8.94 -14.99 -15.47
CA ALA A 85 -7.91 -14.93 -14.43
C ALA A 85 -6.56 -15.51 -14.87
N MET A 86 -5.49 -14.71 -14.81
CA MET A 86 -4.09 -15.14 -14.96
C MET A 86 -3.28 -15.07 -13.66
N ALA A 87 -3.65 -14.21 -12.71
CA ALA A 87 -3.08 -14.16 -11.36
C ALA A 87 -4.03 -14.80 -10.33
N GLY A 88 -5.29 -14.35 -10.34
CA GLY A 88 -6.37 -14.90 -9.54
C GLY A 88 -7.49 -13.87 -9.30
N ILE A 89 -8.72 -14.36 -9.18
CA ILE A 89 -9.91 -13.54 -8.93
C ILE A 89 -10.71 -14.14 -7.78
N SER A 90 -11.09 -13.33 -6.79
CA SER A 90 -11.95 -13.76 -5.68
C SER A 90 -13.21 -12.91 -5.58
N LEU A 91 -14.36 -13.58 -5.41
CA LEU A 91 -15.64 -12.98 -5.02
C LEU A 91 -15.98 -13.49 -3.61
N GLY A 92 -16.10 -12.58 -2.65
CA GLY A 92 -16.48 -12.89 -1.28
C GLY A 92 -17.96 -13.25 -1.15
N ASP A 93 -18.33 -13.74 0.02
CA ASP A 93 -19.70 -14.19 0.32
C ASP A 93 -20.73 -13.06 0.10
N GLY A 94 -21.87 -13.40 -0.48
CA GLY A 94 -22.95 -12.43 -0.75
C GLY A 94 -22.61 -11.36 -1.80
N ALA A 95 -21.45 -11.44 -2.46
CA ALA A 95 -21.13 -10.54 -3.56
C ALA A 95 -22.13 -10.73 -4.73
N ALA A 96 -22.37 -9.66 -5.47
CA ALA A 96 -23.30 -9.69 -6.60
C ALA A 96 -22.69 -9.02 -7.83
N LEU A 97 -22.62 -9.77 -8.93
CA LEU A 97 -22.30 -9.24 -10.24
C LEU A 97 -23.59 -9.17 -11.04
N SER A 98 -23.96 -7.99 -11.54
CA SER A 98 -25.13 -7.85 -12.41
C SER A 98 -24.77 -8.25 -13.86
N ASN A 99 -25.61 -7.91 -14.83
CA ASN A 99 -25.44 -8.38 -16.21
C ASN A 99 -24.24 -7.72 -16.89
N MET A 100 -23.54 -8.48 -17.73
CA MET A 100 -22.43 -8.01 -18.57
C MET A 100 -21.25 -7.42 -17.77
N VAL A 101 -21.00 -7.91 -16.56
CA VAL A 101 -19.80 -7.55 -15.81
C VAL A 101 -18.58 -8.24 -16.42
N ASP A 102 -17.46 -7.52 -16.52
CA ASP A 102 -16.19 -8.03 -17.04
C ASP A 102 -15.11 -7.90 -15.96
N LEU A 103 -14.63 -9.04 -15.47
CA LEU A 103 -13.51 -9.13 -14.53
C LEU A 103 -12.29 -9.68 -15.27
N HIS A 104 -11.29 -8.82 -15.46
CA HIS A 104 -10.09 -9.16 -16.23
C HIS A 104 -8.84 -8.73 -15.46
N ASP A 105 -8.16 -9.70 -14.84
CA ASP A 105 -7.05 -9.45 -13.90
C ASP A 105 -5.68 -9.23 -14.60
N HIS A 106 -5.68 -9.21 -15.93
CA HIS A 106 -4.48 -9.14 -16.76
C HIS A 106 -4.69 -8.32 -18.04
N ASN A 107 -3.59 -7.93 -18.66
CA ASN A 107 -3.59 -7.37 -20.01
C ASN A 107 -2.27 -7.66 -20.72
N HIS A 108 -2.21 -7.36 -22.01
CA HIS A 108 -0.98 -7.39 -22.78
C HIS A 108 0.02 -6.38 -22.26
N ARG A 109 1.29 -6.79 -22.22
CA ARG A 109 2.40 -5.88 -21.92
C ARG A 109 2.58 -4.89 -23.06
N VAL A 110 3.10 -3.70 -22.74
CA VAL A 110 3.47 -2.72 -23.77
C VAL A 110 4.53 -3.35 -24.68
N ARG A 111 4.34 -3.28 -26.00
CA ARG A 111 5.30 -3.82 -26.97
C ARG A 111 6.57 -2.94 -27.01
N THR A 112 7.66 -3.44 -26.45
CA THR A 112 8.97 -2.78 -26.43
C THR A 112 10.05 -3.70 -26.99
N ALA A 113 11.21 -3.15 -27.36
CA ALA A 113 12.36 -3.95 -27.76
C ALA A 113 12.86 -4.89 -26.65
N ALA A 114 12.57 -4.58 -25.38
CA ALA A 114 12.99 -5.38 -24.23
C ALA A 114 12.12 -6.63 -24.00
N ASN A 115 10.87 -6.65 -24.46
CA ASN A 115 9.93 -7.73 -24.15
C ASN A 115 9.28 -8.40 -25.37
N VAL A 116 9.58 -7.96 -26.60
CA VAL A 116 9.13 -8.61 -27.84
C VAL A 116 10.32 -9.30 -28.51
N PRO A 117 10.29 -10.64 -28.70
CA PRO A 117 11.34 -11.34 -29.43
C PRO A 117 11.48 -10.84 -30.87
N THR A 118 12.71 -10.78 -31.38
CA THR A 118 13.01 -10.33 -32.75
C THR A 118 12.19 -11.09 -33.78
N GLY A 119 11.52 -10.35 -34.68
CA GLY A 119 10.71 -10.91 -35.75
C GLY A 119 9.26 -11.28 -35.37
N GLN A 120 8.85 -11.07 -34.11
CA GLN A 120 7.49 -11.37 -33.67
C GLN A 120 6.53 -10.17 -33.84
N LEU A 121 5.53 -10.31 -34.72
CA LEU A 121 4.51 -9.28 -34.95
C LEU A 121 3.25 -9.46 -34.10
N VAL A 122 3.02 -10.64 -33.52
CA VAL A 122 1.77 -10.94 -32.81
C VAL A 122 1.69 -10.23 -31.45
N PRO A 123 0.54 -9.64 -31.06
CA PRO A 123 0.40 -8.88 -29.80
C PRO A 123 0.85 -9.65 -28.54
N TRP A 124 0.48 -10.93 -28.44
CA TRP A 124 0.84 -11.80 -27.30
C TRP A 124 2.33 -12.13 -27.18
N ALA A 125 3.15 -11.82 -28.18
CA ALA A 125 4.61 -11.99 -28.09
C ALA A 125 5.27 -11.06 -27.06
N SER A 126 4.58 -9.99 -26.64
CA SER A 126 5.02 -9.12 -25.54
C SER A 126 4.82 -9.73 -24.15
N GLY A 127 4.06 -10.82 -24.06
CA GLY A 127 3.62 -11.42 -22.81
C GLY A 127 2.45 -10.68 -22.17
N PHE A 128 2.14 -11.07 -20.93
CA PHE A 128 1.04 -10.53 -20.14
C PHE A 128 1.53 -10.02 -18.79
N GLU A 129 0.87 -8.98 -18.30
CA GLU A 129 1.00 -8.48 -16.94
C GLU A 129 -0.32 -8.72 -16.22
N ALA A 130 -0.25 -9.20 -14.98
CA ALA A 130 -1.39 -9.61 -14.19
C ALA A 130 -1.25 -9.19 -12.73
N ALA A 131 -2.39 -8.94 -12.08
CA ALA A 131 -2.50 -8.68 -10.66
C ALA A 131 -3.92 -9.02 -10.20
N PRO A 132 -4.12 -9.53 -8.98
CA PRO A 132 -5.39 -10.12 -8.58
C PRO A 132 -6.53 -9.10 -8.60
N ILE A 133 -7.75 -9.60 -8.81
CA ILE A 133 -8.98 -8.87 -8.51
C ILE A 133 -9.60 -9.49 -7.26
N ILE A 134 -9.83 -8.67 -6.24
CA ILE A 134 -10.46 -9.11 -4.98
C ILE A 134 -11.74 -8.31 -4.80
N ILE A 135 -12.88 -9.00 -4.79
CA ILE A 135 -14.19 -8.42 -4.47
C ILE A 135 -14.58 -8.96 -3.09
N GLU A 136 -14.59 -8.09 -2.09
CA GLU A 136 -14.90 -8.45 -0.70
C GLU A 136 -16.41 -8.70 -0.49
N PRO A 137 -16.82 -9.32 0.63
CA PRO A 137 -18.19 -9.77 0.83
C PRO A 137 -19.24 -8.64 0.74
N GLY A 138 -20.41 -8.99 0.21
CA GLY A 138 -21.55 -8.07 0.03
C GLY A 138 -21.35 -6.97 -1.02
N ALA A 139 -20.19 -6.87 -1.68
CA ALA A 139 -19.98 -5.90 -2.74
C ALA A 139 -20.84 -6.21 -3.97
N THR A 140 -21.45 -5.17 -4.54
CA THR A 140 -22.36 -5.25 -5.69
C THR A 140 -21.82 -4.44 -6.87
N LEU A 141 -21.62 -5.12 -8.00
CA LEU A 141 -21.24 -4.52 -9.27
C LEU A 141 -22.47 -4.47 -10.18
N SER A 142 -22.89 -3.25 -10.53
CA SER A 142 -24.04 -3.04 -11.41
C SER A 142 -23.75 -3.47 -12.86
N ASN A 143 -24.78 -3.42 -13.73
CA ASN A 143 -24.66 -3.84 -15.11
C ASN A 143 -23.48 -3.17 -15.84
N LYS A 144 -22.75 -3.94 -16.65
CA LYS A 144 -21.67 -3.44 -17.53
C LYS A 144 -20.50 -2.80 -16.79
N VAL A 145 -20.21 -3.24 -15.57
CA VAL A 145 -18.99 -2.82 -14.86
C VAL A 145 -17.80 -3.62 -15.38
N THR A 146 -16.69 -2.94 -15.65
CA THR A 146 -15.40 -3.56 -15.96
C THR A 146 -14.44 -3.33 -14.81
N VAL A 147 -13.73 -4.37 -14.36
CA VAL A 147 -12.71 -4.29 -13.32
C VAL A 147 -11.36 -4.71 -13.90
N THR A 148 -10.34 -3.87 -13.74
CA THR A 148 -8.99 -4.15 -14.22
C THR A 148 -8.13 -4.84 -13.15
N GLY A 149 -7.07 -5.53 -13.58
CA GLY A 149 -6.10 -6.16 -12.68
C GLY A 149 -5.55 -5.26 -11.58
N GLY A 150 -5.34 -5.86 -10.42
CA GLY A 150 -4.75 -5.24 -9.23
C GLY A 150 -5.72 -4.46 -8.35
N VAL A 151 -7.02 -4.60 -8.57
CA VAL A 151 -8.07 -3.90 -7.84
C VAL A 151 -8.62 -4.75 -6.70
N ARG A 152 -8.76 -4.13 -5.53
CA ARG A 152 -9.59 -4.64 -4.44
C ARG A 152 -10.84 -3.76 -4.27
N ILE A 153 -12.01 -4.36 -4.35
CA ILE A 153 -13.30 -3.73 -4.08
C ILE A 153 -13.74 -4.14 -2.68
N GLY A 154 -13.78 -3.18 -1.76
CA GLY A 154 -14.06 -3.41 -0.35
C GLY A 154 -15.46 -3.91 -0.06
N ALA A 155 -15.66 -4.41 1.16
CA ALA A 155 -16.95 -4.94 1.59
C ALA A 155 -18.10 -3.95 1.41
N ASN A 156 -19.29 -4.47 1.08
CA ASN A 156 -20.52 -3.71 0.83
C ASN A 156 -20.46 -2.67 -0.32
N VAL A 157 -19.34 -2.51 -1.03
CA VAL A 157 -19.22 -1.47 -2.07
C VAL A 157 -20.29 -1.63 -3.13
N LEU A 158 -20.89 -0.50 -3.55
CA LEU A 158 -21.79 -0.44 -4.69
C LEU A 158 -21.11 0.26 -5.86
N VAL A 159 -20.84 -0.48 -6.93
CA VAL A 159 -20.33 0.08 -8.18
C VAL A 159 -21.51 0.34 -9.13
N GLY A 160 -21.66 1.58 -9.57
CA GLY A 160 -22.70 2.00 -10.51
C GLY A 160 -22.52 1.42 -11.91
N ALA A 161 -23.60 1.35 -12.69
CA ALA A 161 -23.61 0.74 -14.01
C ALA A 161 -22.67 1.45 -15.01
N ASN A 162 -22.11 0.69 -15.96
CA ASN A 162 -21.14 1.17 -16.97
C ASN A 162 -19.85 1.80 -16.39
N ALA A 163 -19.46 1.45 -15.17
CA ALA A 163 -18.24 1.96 -14.56
C ALA A 163 -17.00 1.13 -14.95
N VAL A 164 -15.83 1.79 -14.99
CA VAL A 164 -14.52 1.12 -15.12
C VAL A 164 -13.75 1.28 -13.82
N VAL A 165 -13.63 0.20 -13.06
CA VAL A 165 -12.91 0.18 -11.79
C VAL A 165 -11.44 -0.09 -12.08
N ALA A 166 -10.65 0.99 -12.14
CA ALA A 166 -9.20 0.95 -12.34
C ALA A 166 -8.40 1.15 -11.03
N HIS A 167 -9.09 1.45 -9.92
CA HIS A 167 -8.50 1.70 -8.62
C HIS A 167 -9.30 0.98 -7.54
N SER A 168 -8.61 0.51 -6.51
CA SER A 168 -9.23 -0.13 -5.35
C SER A 168 -10.18 0.84 -4.64
N ILE A 169 -11.27 0.31 -4.10
CA ILE A 169 -12.36 1.08 -3.49
C ILE A 169 -12.48 0.61 -2.04
N ALA A 170 -12.43 1.56 -1.10
CA ALA A 170 -12.62 1.27 0.32
C ALA A 170 -14.02 0.69 0.60
N PRO A 171 -14.22 -0.09 1.67
CA PRO A 171 -15.54 -0.57 2.08
C PRO A 171 -16.58 0.54 2.23
N ASP A 172 -17.85 0.14 2.24
CA ASP A 172 -19.01 1.01 2.50
C ASP A 172 -19.04 2.27 1.64
N THR A 173 -18.70 2.08 0.36
CA THR A 173 -18.53 3.16 -0.60
C THR A 173 -19.39 2.94 -1.84
N VAL A 174 -20.02 4.02 -2.32
CA VAL A 174 -20.64 4.05 -3.65
C VAL A 174 -19.67 4.68 -4.63
N ALA A 175 -19.33 3.97 -5.70
CA ALA A 175 -18.44 4.46 -6.75
C ALA A 175 -19.08 4.34 -8.13
N ALA A 176 -18.79 5.27 -9.04
CA ALA A 176 -19.30 5.21 -10.42
C ALA A 176 -18.44 6.07 -11.38
N GLY A 177 -18.47 5.73 -12.67
CA GLY A 177 -17.81 6.49 -13.74
C GLY A 177 -16.68 5.72 -14.43
N VAL A 178 -16.01 6.40 -15.35
CA VAL A 178 -14.88 5.86 -16.14
C VAL A 178 -13.71 6.86 -16.08
N PRO A 179 -12.69 6.64 -15.24
CA PRO A 179 -12.63 5.59 -14.21
C PRO A 179 -13.64 5.83 -13.07
N ALA A 180 -13.97 4.78 -12.32
CA ALA A 180 -14.88 4.83 -11.19
C ALA A 180 -14.30 5.72 -10.09
N ALA A 181 -15.09 6.69 -9.65
CA ALA A 181 -14.72 7.60 -8.57
C ALA A 181 -15.74 7.49 -7.43
N VAL A 182 -15.25 7.70 -6.19
CA VAL A 182 -16.07 7.75 -4.98
C VAL A 182 -17.16 8.82 -5.13
N ARG A 183 -18.41 8.44 -4.84
CA ARG A 183 -19.58 9.32 -4.85
C ARG A 183 -20.05 9.66 -3.46
N ARG A 184 -20.04 8.67 -2.57
CA ARG A 184 -20.33 8.83 -1.14
C ARG A 184 -19.85 7.61 -0.35
N HIS A 185 -19.65 7.81 0.94
CA HIS A 185 -19.53 6.74 1.93
C HIS A 185 -20.88 6.52 2.62
N PHE A 186 -21.03 5.37 3.27
CA PHE A 186 -22.16 5.05 4.14
C PHE A 186 -21.72 4.16 5.29
N ASP A 187 -22.63 3.89 6.23
CA ASP A 187 -22.42 2.92 7.31
C ASP A 187 -23.01 1.59 6.85
N GLY A 188 -22.15 0.63 6.50
CA GLY A 188 -22.56 -0.66 5.96
C GLY A 188 -22.85 -1.69 7.03
N ALA A 189 -23.40 -2.82 6.62
CA ALA A 189 -23.59 -3.94 7.54
C ALA A 189 -22.21 -4.48 7.97
N PRO A 190 -22.04 -4.89 9.25
CA PRO A 190 -20.81 -5.52 9.68
C PRO A 190 -20.51 -6.78 8.88
N VAL A 191 -19.30 -6.87 8.35
CA VAL A 191 -18.81 -8.03 7.60
C VAL A 191 -17.65 -8.67 8.37
N ALA A 192 -17.58 -10.00 8.36
CA ALA A 192 -16.43 -10.72 8.94
C ALA A 192 -15.13 -10.23 8.29
N SER A 193 -14.08 -9.98 9.09
CA SER A 193 -12.84 -9.45 8.53
C SER A 193 -12.18 -10.49 7.63
N GLU A 194 -12.00 -10.17 6.35
CA GLU A 194 -11.07 -10.88 5.47
C GLU A 194 -9.61 -10.44 5.72
N ASP A 195 -8.67 -11.08 5.02
CA ASP A 195 -7.26 -10.71 5.06
C ASP A 195 -7.07 -9.26 4.57
N ARG A 196 -6.53 -8.41 5.44
CA ARG A 196 -6.38 -6.97 5.18
C ARG A 196 -5.11 -6.73 4.40
N ARG A 197 -5.25 -6.04 3.27
CA ARG A 197 -4.09 -5.52 2.56
C ARG A 197 -3.28 -4.64 3.50
N THR A 198 -1.99 -4.92 3.65
CA THR A 198 -1.09 -4.17 4.53
C THR A 198 -0.11 -3.39 3.66
N LEU A 199 0.05 -2.10 3.93
CA LEU A 199 1.08 -1.27 3.33
C LEU A 199 2.30 -1.19 4.24
N THR A 200 3.49 -1.43 3.68
CA THR A 200 4.75 -1.30 4.43
C THR A 200 5.34 0.08 4.21
N VAL A 201 5.57 0.83 5.30
CA VAL A 201 6.10 2.21 5.26
C VAL A 201 7.42 2.28 6.02
N GLY A 202 8.48 2.72 5.34
CA GLY A 202 9.81 2.91 5.91
C GLY A 202 10.12 4.38 6.20
N PHE A 203 10.77 4.65 7.32
CA PHE A 203 11.32 5.97 7.64
C PHE A 203 12.82 5.84 7.86
N PHE A 204 13.62 6.50 7.03
CA PHE A 204 15.08 6.50 7.09
C PHE A 204 15.56 7.92 7.39
N GLY A 205 16.17 8.13 8.54
CA GLY A 205 16.62 9.47 8.87
C GLY A 205 17.25 9.61 10.24
N THR A 206 17.37 10.86 10.69
CA THR A 206 18.11 11.20 11.91
C THR A 206 17.18 11.39 13.11
N SER A 207 17.58 12.22 14.08
CA SER A 207 16.82 12.46 15.31
C SER A 207 15.43 13.06 15.08
N ILE A 208 15.18 13.74 13.96
CA ILE A 208 13.85 14.27 13.60
C ILE A 208 12.85 13.12 13.33
N MET A 209 13.31 11.91 12.97
CA MET A 209 12.47 10.75 12.71
C MET A 209 12.39 9.76 13.87
N GLU A 210 13.43 9.65 14.70
CA GLU A 210 13.51 8.66 15.79
C GLU A 210 12.53 8.92 16.94
N HIS A 211 12.37 10.19 17.34
CA HIS A 211 11.62 10.71 18.50
C HIS A 211 11.06 9.65 19.47
N LEU A 212 11.75 9.46 20.59
CA LEU A 212 11.36 8.54 21.66
C LEU A 212 10.88 9.29 22.90
N GLU A 213 9.96 8.68 23.64
CA GLU A 213 9.60 9.12 24.98
C GLU A 213 9.79 8.02 26.02
N ALA A 214 10.18 8.44 27.23
CA ALA A 214 10.29 7.54 28.35
C ALA A 214 8.91 6.96 28.71
N PHE A 215 8.83 5.64 28.70
CA PHE A 215 7.60 4.91 29.03
C PHE A 215 7.64 4.42 30.47
N ASN A 216 6.49 4.52 31.14
CA ASN A 216 6.18 3.80 32.35
C ASN A 216 4.69 3.42 32.33
N ALA A 217 4.36 2.16 32.63
CA ALA A 217 2.98 1.67 32.57
C ALA A 217 2.01 2.42 33.49
N GLN A 218 2.48 2.95 34.61
CA GLN A 218 1.67 3.76 35.53
C GLN A 218 1.28 5.11 34.90
N MET A 219 2.10 5.66 34.00
CA MET A 219 1.89 6.96 33.38
C MET A 219 0.88 6.95 32.22
N THR A 220 0.45 5.77 31.76
CA THR A 220 -0.49 5.65 30.63
C THR A 220 -1.93 5.44 31.05
N THR A 221 -2.17 5.01 32.29
CA THR A 221 -3.53 4.79 32.81
C THR A 221 -3.94 5.96 33.67
N GLN A 222 -4.87 6.78 33.19
CA GLN A 222 -5.35 7.98 33.90
C GLN A 222 -5.80 7.70 35.34
N ALA A 223 -6.37 6.51 35.58
CA ALA A 223 -6.85 6.10 36.89
C ALA A 223 -5.74 5.73 37.90
N ASN A 224 -4.49 5.58 37.47
CA ASN A 224 -3.37 5.11 38.31
C ASN A 224 -2.18 6.08 38.32
N LEU A 225 -2.38 7.34 37.95
CA LEU A 225 -1.29 8.31 37.89
C LEU A 225 -0.61 8.47 39.26
N PRO A 226 0.73 8.56 39.29
CA PRO A 226 1.46 8.70 40.54
C PRO A 226 1.26 10.10 41.13
N GLU A 227 1.42 10.26 42.45
CA GLU A 227 1.26 11.56 43.10
C GLU A 227 2.29 12.57 42.58
N VAL A 228 1.90 13.85 42.50
CA VAL A 228 2.80 14.94 42.10
C VAL A 228 3.99 15.00 43.07
N GLY A 229 5.21 14.99 42.53
CA GLY A 229 6.46 14.98 43.31
C GLY A 229 7.04 13.58 43.55
N SER A 230 6.34 12.52 43.15
CA SER A 230 6.87 11.16 43.13
C SER A 230 7.92 10.96 42.04
N LYS A 231 8.74 9.91 42.18
CA LYS A 231 9.67 9.45 41.15
C LYS A 231 9.05 8.29 40.39
N VAL A 232 9.21 8.30 39.08
CA VAL A 232 8.77 7.23 38.18
C VAL A 232 9.99 6.63 37.50
N THR A 233 10.03 5.30 37.36
CA THR A 233 11.12 4.60 36.67
C THR A 233 10.87 4.60 35.18
N VAL A 234 11.88 4.86 34.36
CA VAL A 234 11.80 4.62 32.92
C VAL A 234 11.87 3.12 32.68
N GLU A 235 10.77 2.52 32.25
CA GLU A 235 10.65 1.07 31.99
C GLU A 235 11.01 0.72 30.54
N GLY A 236 10.94 1.71 29.64
CA GLY A 236 11.31 1.56 28.24
C GLY A 236 11.19 2.87 27.48
N TRP A 237 11.32 2.79 26.17
CA TRP A 237 11.14 3.90 25.24
C TRP A 237 10.01 3.58 24.26
N HIS A 238 9.07 4.50 24.12
CA HIS A 238 8.01 4.40 23.14
C HIS A 238 8.23 5.41 22.00
N GLN A 239 7.73 5.05 20.82
CA GLN A 239 7.76 5.91 19.64
C GLN A 239 6.83 7.12 19.86
N ARG A 240 7.33 8.31 19.57
CA ARG A 240 6.61 9.59 19.58
C ARG A 240 6.92 10.33 18.28
N GLY A 241 6.81 11.64 18.28
CA GLY A 241 7.10 12.47 17.12
C GLY A 241 6.06 12.42 16.01
N TRP A 242 6.36 13.15 14.94
CA TRP A 242 5.51 13.20 13.75
C TRP A 242 5.36 11.82 13.06
N VAL A 243 6.37 10.94 13.11
CA VAL A 243 6.30 9.57 12.53
C VAL A 243 5.21 8.75 13.22
N HIS A 244 5.19 8.76 14.56
CA HIS A 244 4.14 8.10 15.33
C HIS A 244 2.76 8.71 15.04
N ARG A 245 2.66 10.05 15.01
CA ARG A 245 1.39 10.72 14.73
C ARG A 245 0.87 10.47 13.32
N LEU A 246 1.75 10.42 12.32
CA LEU A 246 1.40 10.07 10.95
C LEU A 246 0.90 8.62 10.86
N THR A 247 1.55 7.70 11.59
CA THR A 247 1.10 6.31 11.70
C THR A 247 -0.33 6.21 12.23
N LEU A 248 -0.65 6.94 13.30
CA LEU A 248 -2.00 6.97 13.86
C LEU A 248 -3.01 7.58 12.87
N SER A 249 -2.64 8.68 12.21
CA SER A 249 -3.49 9.34 11.22
C SER A 249 -3.81 8.43 10.04
N LEU A 250 -2.80 7.75 9.47
CA LEU A 250 -2.97 6.79 8.38
C LEU A 250 -3.91 5.64 8.78
N ARG A 251 -3.72 5.07 9.97
CA ARG A 251 -4.58 3.99 10.50
C ARG A 251 -6.02 4.45 10.71
N ALA A 252 -6.22 5.68 11.17
CA ALA A 252 -7.55 6.24 11.37
C ALA A 252 -8.25 6.53 10.03
N ALA A 253 -7.54 7.15 9.08
CA ALA A 253 -8.08 7.50 7.77
C ALA A 253 -8.36 6.28 6.87
N HIS A 254 -7.58 5.20 7.05
CA HIS A 254 -7.67 3.99 6.23
C HIS A 254 -7.83 2.72 7.07
N ALA A 255 -8.78 2.73 8.01
CA ALA A 255 -9.01 1.63 8.96
C ALA A 255 -9.33 0.25 8.33
N HIS A 256 -9.61 0.22 7.03
CA HIS A 256 -9.86 -0.99 6.25
C HIS A 256 -8.58 -1.69 5.76
N ILE A 257 -7.41 -1.05 5.85
CA ILE A 257 -6.09 -1.64 5.52
C ILE A 257 -5.17 -1.66 6.73
N GLY A 258 -4.13 -2.50 6.66
CA GLY A 258 -3.03 -2.52 7.61
C GLY A 258 -1.91 -1.56 7.24
N PHE A 259 -1.13 -1.14 8.24
CA PHE A 259 0.14 -0.43 8.05
C PHE A 259 1.22 -1.10 8.89
N ASP A 260 2.24 -1.64 8.22
CA ASP A 260 3.50 -2.09 8.82
C ASP A 260 4.49 -0.93 8.76
N ILE A 261 4.78 -0.34 9.92
CA ILE A 261 5.63 0.86 10.02
C ILE A 261 7.01 0.44 10.52
N ARG A 262 8.05 0.75 9.73
CA ARG A 262 9.45 0.51 10.05
C ARG A 262 10.16 1.85 10.21
N ASN A 263 10.39 2.24 11.46
CA ASN A 263 11.13 3.46 11.77
C ASN A 263 12.60 3.13 11.98
N HIS A 264 13.44 3.56 11.03
CA HIS A 264 14.91 3.47 11.06
C HIS A 264 15.55 4.83 11.33
N GLY A 265 14.83 5.71 12.04
CA GLY A 265 15.40 6.95 12.55
C GLY A 265 16.48 6.69 13.60
N GLU A 266 17.64 7.32 13.48
CA GLU A 266 18.75 7.17 14.42
C GLU A 266 19.26 8.52 14.94
N GLY A 267 19.17 8.70 16.26
CA GLY A 267 19.61 9.91 16.94
C GLY A 267 21.10 10.16 16.79
N GLY A 268 21.46 11.32 16.21
CA GLY A 268 22.86 11.72 16.05
C GLY A 268 23.56 11.19 14.79
N ALA A 269 22.87 10.38 13.98
CA ALA A 269 23.34 9.88 12.69
C ALA A 269 23.55 11.02 11.66
N THR A 270 24.56 10.86 10.81
CA THR A 270 24.84 11.67 9.62
C THR A 270 24.33 10.95 8.36
N SER A 271 24.39 11.59 7.19
CA SER A 271 24.06 10.90 5.92
C SER A 271 24.93 9.67 5.64
N ARG A 272 26.15 9.60 6.20
CA ARG A 272 27.02 8.42 6.07
C ARG A 272 26.42 7.20 6.75
N ASP A 273 25.87 7.40 7.95
CA ASP A 273 25.28 6.35 8.77
C ASP A 273 23.97 5.87 8.14
N ILE A 274 23.12 6.81 7.70
CA ILE A 274 21.87 6.48 7.01
C ILE A 274 22.14 5.76 5.68
N ALA A 275 23.18 6.14 4.94
CA ALA A 275 23.57 5.42 3.72
C ALA A 275 23.97 3.96 4.00
N SER A 276 24.74 3.71 5.06
CA SER A 276 25.06 2.34 5.50
C SER A 276 23.81 1.56 5.92
N LEU A 277 22.84 2.22 6.57
CA LEU A 277 21.58 1.58 6.96
C LEU A 277 20.75 1.18 5.72
N VAL A 278 20.60 2.08 4.74
CA VAL A 278 19.88 1.82 3.49
C VAL A 278 20.54 0.69 2.68
N GLU A 279 21.87 0.65 2.65
CA GLU A 279 22.63 -0.41 1.98
C GLU A 279 22.36 -1.78 2.62
N ALA A 280 22.30 -1.83 3.95
CA ALA A 280 22.10 -3.06 4.70
C ALA A 280 20.63 -3.51 4.78
N ASP A 281 19.66 -2.60 4.71
CA ASP A 281 18.27 -2.85 5.10
C ASP A 281 17.64 -4.01 4.30
N ARG A 282 17.60 -3.91 2.96
CA ARG A 282 16.98 -4.96 2.14
C ARG A 282 17.69 -6.29 2.27
N ALA A 283 19.02 -6.28 2.33
CA ALA A 283 19.81 -7.51 2.48
C ALA A 283 19.55 -8.21 3.82
N THR A 284 19.24 -7.44 4.86
CA THR A 284 19.00 -7.94 6.22
C THR A 284 17.56 -8.37 6.43
N THR A 285 16.60 -7.56 5.95
CA THR A 285 15.19 -7.74 6.27
C THR A 285 14.41 -8.44 5.15
N GLY A 286 14.89 -8.37 3.91
CA GLY A 286 14.15 -8.81 2.72
C GLY A 286 12.89 -7.97 2.44
N THR A 287 12.76 -6.79 3.06
CA THR A 287 11.55 -5.98 2.99
C THR A 287 11.53 -5.14 1.71
N ASP A 288 10.44 -5.25 0.96
CA ASP A 288 10.08 -4.27 -0.07
C ASP A 288 9.07 -3.28 0.55
N TYR A 289 9.22 -1.98 0.27
CA TYR A 289 8.38 -0.93 0.83
C TYR A 289 7.34 -0.42 -0.16
N ASP A 290 6.14 -0.11 0.33
CA ASP A 290 5.15 0.62 -0.44
C ASP A 290 5.45 2.13 -0.44
N LEU A 291 5.92 2.66 0.68
CA LEU A 291 6.25 4.07 0.84
C LEU A 291 7.51 4.23 1.71
N VAL A 292 8.43 5.08 1.28
CA VAL A 292 9.60 5.46 2.06
C VAL A 292 9.64 6.97 2.27
N PHE A 293 9.90 7.38 3.50
CA PHE A 293 10.37 8.72 3.84
C PHE A 293 11.87 8.69 4.11
N LEU A 294 12.62 9.59 3.47
CA LEU A 294 14.07 9.73 3.61
C LEU A 294 14.44 11.16 4.00
N GLY A 295 15.16 11.37 5.08
CA GLY A 295 15.62 12.71 5.51
C GLY A 295 16.86 12.65 6.38
N CYS A 296 17.92 13.34 5.95
CA CYS A 296 19.15 13.51 6.72
C CYS A 296 19.91 14.76 6.24
N GLY A 297 20.89 15.22 7.02
CA GLY A 297 21.71 16.39 6.71
C GLY A 297 21.96 17.31 7.90
N ILE A 298 21.11 17.26 8.95
CA ILE A 298 21.26 18.18 10.08
C ILE A 298 22.57 17.95 10.83
N ASN A 299 22.94 16.69 11.10
CA ASN A 299 24.18 16.35 11.80
C ASN A 299 25.41 16.51 10.91
N ASP A 300 25.28 16.28 9.61
CA ASP A 300 26.32 16.51 8.60
C ASP A 300 26.90 17.93 8.73
N VAL A 301 25.99 18.91 8.87
CA VAL A 301 26.32 20.32 9.14
C VAL A 301 26.66 20.57 10.61
N TRP A 302 25.82 20.11 11.54
CA TRP A 302 25.92 20.48 12.97
C TRP A 302 27.27 20.08 13.59
N ARG A 303 27.81 18.90 13.22
CA ARG A 303 29.08 18.38 13.73
C ARG A 303 30.24 19.34 13.49
N ARG A 304 30.24 20.06 12.36
CA ARG A 304 31.25 21.09 12.05
C ARG A 304 31.25 22.22 13.07
N PHE A 305 30.06 22.73 13.41
CA PHE A 305 29.89 23.82 14.37
C PHE A 305 30.09 23.38 15.83
N GLN A 306 30.04 22.07 16.08
CA GLN A 306 30.44 21.45 17.35
C GLN A 306 31.95 21.15 17.44
N ASN A 307 32.75 21.53 16.43
CA ASN A 307 34.17 21.20 16.30
C ASN A 307 34.44 19.68 16.26
N ARG A 308 33.47 18.88 15.80
CA ARG A 308 33.54 17.43 15.58
C ARG A 308 33.87 17.14 14.12
N LEU A 309 34.99 17.68 13.64
CA LEU A 309 35.32 17.73 12.21
C LEU A 309 35.51 16.35 11.55
N SER A 310 35.90 15.33 12.31
CA SER A 310 36.01 13.95 11.80
C SER A 310 34.67 13.28 11.53
N GLU A 311 33.60 13.81 12.12
CA GLU A 311 32.24 13.29 11.98
C GLU A 311 31.40 14.14 11.01
N ALA A 312 31.78 15.40 10.80
CA ALA A 312 31.13 16.25 9.81
C ALA A 312 31.24 15.63 8.41
N VAL A 313 30.20 15.84 7.61
CA VAL A 313 30.10 15.37 6.24
C VAL A 313 29.97 16.60 5.37
N ASP A 314 30.88 16.79 4.41
CA ASP A 314 30.80 17.94 3.50
C ASP A 314 29.71 17.76 2.43
N LEU A 315 29.41 18.84 1.70
CA LEU A 315 28.30 18.86 0.75
C LEU A 315 28.51 17.88 -0.43
N ASP A 316 29.75 17.67 -0.87
CA ASP A 316 30.04 16.76 -1.98
C ASP A 316 29.89 15.30 -1.53
N GLU A 317 30.35 14.97 -0.33
CA GLU A 317 30.12 13.67 0.31
C GLU A 317 28.63 13.41 0.55
N TYR A 318 27.90 14.37 1.14
CA TYR A 318 26.46 14.27 1.35
C TYR A 318 25.70 14.04 0.03
N THR A 319 26.07 14.76 -1.04
CA THR A 319 25.44 14.64 -2.35
C THR A 319 25.62 13.23 -2.93
N ARG A 320 26.78 12.60 -2.71
CA ARG A 320 26.99 11.19 -3.08
C ARG A 320 26.10 10.27 -2.26
N HIS A 321 26.05 10.45 -0.94
CA HIS A 321 25.23 9.61 -0.06
C HIS A 321 23.74 9.65 -0.44
N ILE A 322 23.15 10.84 -0.56
CA ILE A 322 21.72 10.98 -0.88
C ILE A 322 21.38 10.40 -2.26
N THR A 323 22.29 10.54 -3.23
CA THR A 323 22.15 9.95 -4.57
C THR A 323 22.15 8.42 -4.49
N THR A 324 23.17 7.84 -3.84
CA THR A 324 23.28 6.37 -3.71
C THR A 324 22.13 5.77 -2.91
N MET A 325 21.66 6.43 -1.85
CA MET A 325 20.49 5.97 -1.10
C MET A 325 19.24 5.92 -1.98
N LEU A 326 19.01 6.94 -2.80
CA LEU A 326 17.87 6.97 -3.72
C LEU A 326 17.98 5.93 -4.83
N GLU A 327 19.17 5.72 -5.39
CA GLU A 327 19.42 4.64 -6.36
C GLU A 327 19.04 3.26 -5.78
N GLN A 328 19.47 2.99 -4.55
CA GLN A 328 19.17 1.73 -3.86
C GLN A 328 17.68 1.59 -3.54
N LEU A 329 17.08 2.59 -2.88
CA LEU A 329 15.67 2.56 -2.46
C LEU A 329 14.72 2.41 -3.66
N THR A 330 15.06 2.99 -4.81
CA THR A 330 14.26 2.84 -6.05
C THR A 330 14.15 1.37 -6.48
N GLY A 331 15.10 0.53 -6.11
CA GLY A 331 15.10 -0.90 -6.44
C GLY A 331 14.16 -1.77 -5.59
N TYR A 332 13.59 -1.23 -4.51
CA TYR A 332 12.73 -1.98 -3.59
C TYR A 332 11.66 -1.14 -2.87
N SER A 333 11.37 0.06 -3.39
CA SER A 333 10.32 0.94 -2.87
C SER A 333 9.39 1.39 -4.00
N ARG A 334 8.08 1.37 -3.77
CA ARG A 334 7.11 1.80 -4.79
C ARG A 334 6.98 3.33 -4.88
N GLN A 335 7.11 4.03 -3.76
CA GLN A 335 7.09 5.49 -3.69
C GLN A 335 8.10 5.97 -2.67
N ILE A 336 8.86 7.01 -3.02
CA ILE A 336 9.83 7.66 -2.12
C ILE A 336 9.43 9.13 -1.95
N VAL A 337 9.52 9.62 -0.72
CA VAL A 337 9.39 11.03 -0.34
C VAL A 337 10.68 11.42 0.38
N VAL A 338 11.46 12.31 -0.22
CA VAL A 338 12.61 12.94 0.43
C VAL A 338 12.11 14.15 1.21
N ILE A 339 12.46 14.27 2.48
CA ILE A 339 12.09 15.39 3.34
C ILE A 339 13.32 16.28 3.53
N SER A 340 13.16 17.59 3.40
CA SER A 340 14.21 18.55 3.79
C SER A 340 14.43 18.54 5.31
N GLU A 341 15.65 18.77 5.78
CA GLU A 341 15.89 18.99 7.21
C GLU A 341 15.28 20.31 7.67
N THR A 342 14.79 20.36 8.91
CA THR A 342 14.27 21.59 9.51
C THR A 342 15.40 22.58 9.82
N PRO A 343 15.17 23.91 9.77
CA PRO A 343 16.19 24.88 10.16
C PRO A 343 16.57 24.74 11.64
N PHE A 344 17.80 25.15 11.98
CA PHE A 344 18.24 25.36 13.35
C PHE A 344 17.50 26.57 13.95
N GLY A 345 16.99 26.41 15.17
CA GLY A 345 16.38 27.47 15.97
C GLY A 345 17.33 28.08 17.02
N PRO A 346 17.05 29.29 17.51
CA PRO A 346 16.05 30.24 17.01
C PRO A 346 16.52 30.91 15.71
N ILE A 347 15.64 30.93 14.69
CA ILE A 347 15.99 31.35 13.32
C ILE A 347 16.40 32.82 13.16
N GLU A 348 16.13 33.67 14.15
CA GLU A 348 16.47 35.09 14.14
C GLU A 348 17.84 35.39 14.76
N ASP A 349 18.53 34.38 15.32
CA ASP A 349 19.88 34.55 15.86
C ASP A 349 20.88 34.85 14.72
N PRO A 350 21.45 36.07 14.66
CA PRO A 350 22.35 36.49 13.59
C PRO A 350 23.76 35.87 13.69
N GLY A 351 24.03 35.08 14.75
CA GLY A 351 25.32 34.44 15.00
C GLY A 351 25.45 33.08 14.35
N THR A 352 25.82 32.08 15.14
CA THR A 352 26.17 30.74 14.67
C THR A 352 24.99 30.05 13.98
N VAL A 353 23.76 30.27 14.46
CA VAL A 353 22.54 29.67 13.88
C VAL A 353 22.30 30.13 12.44
N ALA A 354 22.49 31.42 12.13
CA ALA A 354 22.38 31.93 10.76
C ALA A 354 23.40 31.28 9.81
N ALA A 355 24.64 31.07 10.27
CA ALA A 355 25.68 30.39 9.50
C ALA A 355 25.34 28.91 9.27
N MET A 356 24.88 28.20 10.31
CA MET A 356 24.43 26.81 10.21
C MET A 356 23.26 26.65 9.25
N ASN A 357 22.28 27.55 9.30
CA ASN A 357 21.13 27.55 8.39
C ASN A 357 21.52 27.87 6.95
N THR A 358 22.49 28.77 6.74
CA THR A 358 23.02 29.06 5.40
C THR A 358 23.69 27.82 4.80
N GLU A 359 24.44 27.06 5.60
CA GLU A 359 25.07 25.82 5.16
C GLU A 359 24.03 24.71 4.93
N LEU A 360 23.13 24.45 5.88
CA LEU A 360 22.09 23.41 5.78
C LEU A 360 21.14 23.62 4.59
N ALA A 361 20.86 24.87 4.21
CA ALA A 361 20.06 25.16 3.02
C ALA A 361 20.68 24.59 1.72
N LEU A 362 22.03 24.51 1.65
CA LEU A 362 22.71 23.90 0.51
C LEU A 362 22.50 22.38 0.45
N TYR A 363 22.43 21.72 1.61
CA TYR A 363 22.19 20.27 1.72
C TYR A 363 20.74 19.95 1.36
N ASN A 364 19.78 20.74 1.84
CA ASN A 364 18.38 20.63 1.44
C ASN A 364 18.19 20.80 -0.07
N GLU A 365 18.91 21.74 -0.69
CA GLU A 365 18.90 21.92 -2.14
C GLU A 365 19.53 20.74 -2.90
N ALA A 366 20.60 20.14 -2.36
CA ALA A 366 21.19 18.92 -2.93
C ALA A 366 20.21 17.73 -2.85
N ALA A 367 19.54 17.55 -1.71
CA ALA A 367 18.51 16.53 -1.52
C ALA A 367 17.34 16.70 -2.50
N ARG A 368 16.88 17.94 -2.72
CA ARG A 368 15.83 18.26 -3.69
C ARG A 368 16.21 17.90 -5.12
N LYS A 369 17.44 18.23 -5.52
CA LYS A 369 17.97 17.87 -6.85
C LYS A 369 18.06 16.35 -7.01
N ALA A 370 18.57 15.65 -6.00
CA ALA A 370 18.68 14.20 -6.00
C ALA A 370 17.30 13.53 -6.09
N ALA A 371 16.32 13.98 -5.29
CA ALA A 371 14.94 13.49 -5.34
C ALA A 371 14.34 13.64 -6.76
N THR A 372 14.50 14.82 -7.35
CA THR A 372 14.01 15.11 -8.72
C THR A 372 14.65 14.18 -9.75
N ALA A 373 15.97 13.96 -9.67
CA ALA A 373 16.71 13.11 -10.60
C ALA A 373 16.26 11.64 -10.56
N HIS A 374 15.74 11.17 -9.42
CA HIS A 374 15.28 9.79 -9.21
C HIS A 374 13.75 9.64 -9.28
N GLY A 375 13.02 10.72 -9.62
CA GLY A 375 11.55 10.69 -9.66
C GLY A 375 10.89 10.53 -8.28
N ALA A 376 11.63 10.78 -7.20
CA ALA A 376 11.08 10.84 -5.85
C ALA A 376 10.36 12.17 -5.62
N LEU A 377 9.38 12.16 -4.70
CA LEU A 377 8.74 13.39 -4.26
C LEU A 377 9.64 14.12 -3.25
N PHE A 378 9.51 15.44 -3.16
CA PHE A 378 10.25 16.24 -2.20
C PHE A 378 9.29 17.02 -1.31
N LEU A 379 9.41 16.82 0.01
CA LEU A 379 8.67 17.54 1.04
C LEU A 379 9.55 18.68 1.59
N ASP A 380 9.30 19.90 1.13
CA ASP A 380 9.92 21.10 1.72
C ASP A 380 9.20 21.47 3.02
N VAL A 381 9.91 21.31 4.14
CA VAL A 381 9.42 21.68 5.48
C VAL A 381 10.08 22.94 5.99
N TRP A 382 11.12 23.45 5.31
CA TRP A 382 11.82 24.66 5.71
C TRP A 382 10.90 25.87 5.72
N THR A 383 10.15 26.06 4.62
CA THR A 383 9.23 27.19 4.47
C THR A 383 8.13 27.17 5.54
N PRO A 384 7.41 26.05 5.79
CA PRO A 384 6.48 25.93 6.91
C PRO A 384 7.09 26.23 8.28
N PHE A 385 8.24 25.66 8.60
CA PHE A 385 8.86 25.82 9.91
C PHE A 385 9.28 27.28 10.17
N THR A 386 9.93 27.91 9.20
CA THR A 386 10.30 29.33 9.32
C THR A 386 9.09 30.25 9.40
N ALA A 387 8.02 29.94 8.68
CA ALA A 387 6.77 30.70 8.76
C ALA A 387 6.15 30.60 10.15
N VAL A 388 6.02 29.40 10.72
CA VAL A 388 5.45 29.23 12.06
C VAL A 388 6.34 29.88 13.12
N ALA A 389 7.65 29.64 13.09
CA ALA A 389 8.59 30.17 14.08
C ALA A 389 8.58 31.72 14.16
N ARG A 390 8.39 32.43 13.03
CA ARG A 390 8.30 33.90 13.00
C ARG A 390 7.02 34.47 13.61
N HIS A 391 5.95 33.69 13.65
CA HIS A 391 4.65 34.14 14.15
C HIS A 391 4.37 33.69 15.58
N LEU A 392 5.21 32.83 16.15
CA LEU A 392 5.08 32.44 17.55
C LEU A 392 5.62 33.55 18.47
N PRO A 393 4.88 33.91 19.54
CA PRO A 393 5.36 34.90 20.51
C PRO A 393 6.61 34.40 21.24
N ALA A 394 7.57 35.30 21.49
CA ALA A 394 8.81 34.96 22.19
C ALA A 394 8.60 34.52 23.67
N ASP A 395 7.47 34.89 24.28
CA ASP A 395 7.17 34.71 25.72
C ASP A 395 6.18 33.56 26.02
N ASP A 396 5.81 32.73 25.03
CA ASP A 396 4.80 31.70 25.27
C ASP A 396 5.36 30.48 26.02
N GLN A 397 4.75 30.15 27.16
CA GLN A 397 5.03 28.92 27.92
C GLN A 397 4.68 27.64 27.12
N ALA A 398 3.98 27.77 25.99
CA ALA A 398 3.66 26.68 25.06
C ALA A 398 4.85 26.19 24.21
N GLY A 399 5.99 26.90 24.20
CA GLY A 399 7.22 26.47 23.53
C GLY A 399 7.25 26.76 22.01
N GLY A 400 8.46 26.98 21.47
CA GLY A 400 8.69 27.14 20.03
C GLY A 400 8.53 25.83 19.25
N VAL A 401 8.85 25.82 17.96
CA VAL A 401 8.84 24.59 17.15
C VAL A 401 10.02 23.66 17.43
N TRP A 402 11.03 24.14 18.18
CA TRP A 402 12.18 23.35 18.66
C TRP A 402 12.26 23.35 20.18
N SER A 403 12.70 22.24 20.76
CA SER A 403 12.95 22.09 22.20
C SER A 403 14.35 22.54 22.60
N ASP A 404 15.36 22.33 21.74
CA ASP A 404 16.77 22.68 21.97
C ASP A 404 17.43 23.38 20.77
N GLY A 405 16.63 23.85 19.82
CA GLY A 405 17.09 24.45 18.55
C GLY A 405 17.29 23.44 17.42
N VAL A 406 17.14 22.14 17.66
CA VAL A 406 17.22 21.08 16.64
C VAL A 406 16.03 20.12 16.74
N HIS A 407 15.80 19.56 17.91
CA HIS A 407 14.74 18.57 18.14
C HIS A 407 13.38 19.25 18.22
N LEU A 408 12.34 18.61 17.70
CA LEU A 408 11.04 19.26 17.59
C LEU A 408 10.27 19.19 18.91
N THR A 409 9.49 20.22 19.18
CA THR A 409 8.41 20.13 20.18
C THR A 409 7.20 19.41 19.59
N GLU A 410 6.17 19.18 20.40
CA GLU A 410 4.89 18.70 19.90
C GLU A 410 4.27 19.62 18.83
N LEU A 411 4.56 20.92 18.89
CA LEU A 411 4.13 21.87 17.88
C LEU A 411 4.93 21.69 16.58
N GLY A 412 6.26 21.54 16.67
CA GLY A 412 7.09 21.24 15.51
C GLY A 412 6.71 19.92 14.84
N ASP A 413 6.46 18.86 15.62
CA ASP A 413 5.93 17.59 15.12
C ASP A 413 4.60 17.76 14.39
N THR A 414 3.70 18.61 14.91
CA THR A 414 2.42 18.91 14.27
C THR A 414 2.60 19.62 12.93
N VAL A 415 3.52 20.59 12.84
CA VAL A 415 3.83 21.27 11.57
C VAL A 415 4.29 20.25 10.54
N LEU A 416 5.25 19.39 10.91
CA LEU A 416 5.78 18.38 10.00
C LEU A 416 4.70 17.39 9.55
N LEU A 417 3.88 16.90 10.49
CA LEU A 417 2.74 16.02 10.22
C LEU A 417 1.77 16.61 9.19
N GLN A 418 1.29 17.84 9.41
CA GLN A 418 0.30 18.48 8.54
C GLN A 418 0.79 18.63 7.11
N HIS A 419 2.10 18.86 6.93
CA HIS A 419 2.71 18.99 5.61
C HIS A 419 2.93 17.64 4.95
N ALA A 420 3.31 16.60 5.71
CA ALA A 420 3.36 15.23 5.22
C ALA A 420 1.98 14.74 4.76
N GLU A 421 0.94 14.89 5.59
CA GLU A 421 -0.44 14.52 5.25
C GLU A 421 -0.95 15.22 3.98
N ARG A 422 -0.65 16.51 3.85
CA ARG A 422 -1.01 17.29 2.67
C ARG A 422 -0.35 16.74 1.41
N LEU A 423 0.95 16.44 1.46
CA LEU A 423 1.66 15.85 0.32
C LEU A 423 1.08 14.48 -0.05
N LEU A 424 0.80 13.62 0.94
CA LEU A 424 0.18 12.32 0.70
C LEU A 424 -1.19 12.46 -0.01
N ALA A 425 -2.01 13.42 0.43
CA ALA A 425 -3.33 13.69 -0.14
C ALA A 425 -3.26 14.30 -1.54
N GLU A 426 -2.45 15.34 -1.75
CA GLU A 426 -2.29 16.04 -3.04
C GLU A 426 -1.83 15.08 -4.14
N HIS A 427 -0.91 14.17 -3.81
CA HIS A 427 -0.39 13.18 -4.74
C HIS A 427 -1.21 11.89 -4.77
N ARG A 428 -2.24 11.75 -3.93
CA ARG A 428 -3.08 10.55 -3.76
C ARG A 428 -2.23 9.28 -3.56
N ILE A 429 -1.22 9.38 -2.71
CA ILE A 429 -0.19 8.34 -2.58
C ILE A 429 -0.81 7.05 -2.04
N VAL A 430 -1.55 7.12 -0.93
CA VAL A 430 -2.17 5.93 -0.34
C VAL A 430 -3.12 5.27 -1.34
N ASP A 431 -4.04 6.03 -1.96
CA ASP A 431 -4.96 5.52 -2.99
C ASP A 431 -4.25 4.76 -4.11
N LYS A 432 -3.14 5.30 -4.63
CA LYS A 432 -2.36 4.66 -5.70
C LYS A 432 -1.68 3.38 -5.20
N LEU A 433 -1.20 3.39 -3.97
CA LEU A 433 -0.57 2.25 -3.35
C LEU A 433 -1.56 1.13 -3.03
N LEU A 434 -2.88 1.42 -2.94
CA LEU A 434 -3.94 0.42 -2.71
C LEU A 434 -4.06 -0.64 -3.80
N ASN A 435 -3.68 -0.33 -5.04
CA ASN A 435 -3.67 -1.32 -6.11
C ASN A 435 -2.48 -2.28 -5.95
N TYR A 436 -2.73 -3.57 -6.19
CA TYR A 436 -1.66 -4.55 -6.35
C TYR A 436 -0.82 -4.21 -7.60
N PRO A 437 0.52 -4.25 -7.50
CA PRO A 437 1.37 -4.07 -8.67
C PRO A 437 1.05 -5.06 -9.79
N LEU A 438 1.01 -4.58 -11.04
CA LEU A 438 0.98 -5.47 -12.19
C LEU A 438 2.37 -6.10 -12.35
N LEU A 439 2.43 -7.43 -12.38
CA LEU A 439 3.67 -8.19 -12.54
C LEU A 439 3.58 -9.03 -13.81
N GLU A 440 4.74 -9.38 -14.39
CA GLU A 440 4.79 -10.39 -15.45
C GLU A 440 4.10 -11.67 -14.96
N ARG A 441 3.31 -12.30 -15.83
CA ARG A 441 2.42 -13.45 -15.54
C ARG A 441 2.99 -14.47 -14.54
N ASP A 442 4.18 -15.00 -14.76
CA ASP A 442 4.73 -16.06 -13.89
C ASP A 442 5.25 -15.49 -12.55
N SER A 443 5.71 -14.23 -12.56
CA SER A 443 6.02 -13.48 -11.35
C SER A 443 4.75 -13.17 -10.53
N ALA A 444 3.64 -12.83 -11.20
CA ALA A 444 2.34 -12.59 -10.58
C ALA A 444 1.80 -13.85 -9.88
N LEU A 445 1.90 -15.01 -10.53
CA LEU A 445 1.51 -16.29 -9.91
C LEU A 445 2.32 -16.61 -8.66
N THR A 446 3.62 -16.32 -8.69
CA THR A 446 4.50 -16.52 -7.53
C THR A 446 4.16 -15.56 -6.39
N ALA A 447 3.98 -14.27 -6.70
CA ALA A 447 3.73 -13.23 -5.72
C ALA A 447 2.33 -13.31 -5.10
N TYR A 448 1.31 -13.63 -5.90
CA TYR A 448 -0.10 -13.57 -5.49
C TYR A 448 -0.73 -14.94 -5.25
N GLY A 449 -0.10 -16.03 -5.70
CA GLY A 449 -0.55 -17.40 -5.44
C GLY A 449 -0.88 -17.70 -3.97
N PRO A 450 -0.07 -17.23 -2.98
CA PRO A 450 -0.38 -17.42 -1.56
C PRO A 450 -1.75 -16.89 -1.13
N LEU A 451 -2.25 -15.81 -1.74
CA LEU A 451 -3.58 -15.24 -1.44
C LEU A 451 -4.71 -16.23 -1.75
N PHE A 452 -4.49 -17.11 -2.73
CA PHE A 452 -5.50 -18.06 -3.20
C PHE A 452 -5.27 -19.49 -2.72
N ALA A 453 -4.16 -19.76 -2.02
CA ALA A 453 -3.77 -21.11 -1.63
C ALA A 453 -4.83 -21.83 -0.79
N ARG A 454 -5.54 -21.10 0.09
CA ARG A 454 -6.61 -21.64 0.94
C ARG A 454 -7.83 -22.14 0.18
N TYR A 455 -8.03 -21.72 -1.07
CA TYR A 455 -9.16 -22.14 -1.91
C TYR A 455 -8.82 -23.36 -2.78
N ARG A 456 -7.56 -23.79 -2.79
CA ARG A 456 -7.17 -25.02 -3.46
C ARG A 456 -7.38 -26.21 -2.53
N PRO A 457 -7.78 -27.38 -3.06
CA PRO A 457 -7.73 -28.62 -2.31
C PRO A 457 -6.30 -28.84 -1.78
N ALA A 458 -6.17 -29.35 -0.56
CA ALA A 458 -4.86 -29.73 -0.03
C ALA A 458 -4.19 -30.69 -1.01
N ALA A 459 -2.92 -30.43 -1.35
CA ALA A 459 -2.16 -31.33 -2.21
C ALA A 459 -2.08 -32.71 -1.53
N SER A 460 -2.70 -33.71 -2.16
CA SER A 460 -2.72 -35.11 -1.71
C SER A 460 -1.39 -35.80 -1.92
#